data_AF-A0A4R7KDJ3-F1
#
_entry.id   AF-A0A4R7KDJ3-F1
#
_cell.length_a   1.000
_cell.length_b   1.000
_cell.length_c   1.000
_cell.angle_alpha   90.00
_cell.angle_beta   90.00
_cell.angle_gamma   90.00
#
_symmetry.space_group_name_H-M   'P 1'
#
loop_
_entity.id
_entity.type
_entity.pdbx_description
1 polymer ?
#
loop_
_entity_poly.entity_id
_entity_poly.type
_entity_poly.pdbx_seq_one_letter_code
_entity_poly.pdbx_strand_id
1 'polypeptide(L)'
;MLNQYCDAGNSVIINYLSNNFDDKSGLEKLNAIYNEVKNSIYYDSTAPIQRASETLVMGRGNNFDKNVLLHTLLKTSGFNCKLLYKFIIDRTERLAGIGRKEAPWFYVEIEFFSKKLYLDASFDREFLRISGVEDRSRPYDFAPENYFIDDKRIFESTLSKTAEFSDNIIRIMSKGRYHTKLFGSRRSSYV
;
A
#
# COMPACT_ATOMS: atom_id res chain seq x y z
N MET A 1 -13.87 23.85 -1.92
CA MET A 1 -13.87 23.35 -0.53
C MET A 1 -12.81 22.28 -0.31
N LEU A 2 -12.69 21.23 -1.14
CA LEU A 2 -11.66 20.18 -1.02
C LEU A 2 -10.20 20.68 -1.18
N ASN A 3 -9.95 21.68 -2.03
CA ASN A 3 -8.60 22.17 -2.32
C ASN A 3 -7.83 22.72 -1.10
N GLN A 4 -8.52 23.13 -0.02
CA GLN A 4 -7.84 23.64 1.17
C GLN A 4 -7.20 22.53 2.02
N TYR A 5 -7.62 21.28 1.82
CA TYR A 5 -7.08 20.10 2.50
C TYR A 5 -6.08 19.33 1.64
N CYS A 6 -6.18 19.47 0.32
CA CYS A 6 -5.23 18.89 -0.64
C CYS A 6 -4.04 19.83 -0.86
N ASP A 7 -3.04 19.77 0.02
CA ASP A 7 -1.85 20.63 -0.03
C ASP A 7 -0.68 19.98 -0.80
N ALA A 8 -0.93 19.60 -2.06
CA ALA A 8 0.03 18.92 -2.94
C ALA A 8 1.39 19.63 -3.11
N GLY A 9 1.43 20.95 -2.98
CA GLY A 9 2.67 21.75 -3.03
C GLY A 9 3.43 21.84 -1.71
N ASN A 10 2.95 21.20 -0.65
CA ASN A 10 3.58 21.23 0.67
C ASN A 10 4.88 20.42 0.66
N SER A 11 5.96 20.97 1.25
CA SER A 11 7.26 20.32 1.32
C SER A 11 7.23 18.96 2.03
N VAL A 12 6.34 18.79 3.02
CA VAL A 12 6.18 17.50 3.72
C VAL A 12 5.72 16.41 2.75
N ILE A 13 4.73 16.71 1.91
CA ILE A 13 4.21 15.79 0.88
C ILE A 13 5.30 15.49 -0.15
N ILE A 14 5.96 16.52 -0.66
CA ILE A 14 7.00 16.38 -1.70
C ILE A 14 8.17 15.54 -1.18
N ASN A 15 8.70 15.88 0.00
CA ASN A 15 9.82 15.15 0.61
C ASN A 15 9.44 13.70 0.92
N TYR A 16 8.22 13.47 1.41
CA TYR A 16 7.74 12.12 1.67
C TYR A 16 7.69 11.29 0.39
N LEU A 17 7.23 11.88 -0.73
CA LEU A 17 7.20 11.21 -2.02
C LEU A 17 8.59 10.86 -2.54
N SER A 18 9.52 11.83 -2.50
CA SER A 18 10.90 11.65 -2.94
C SER A 18 11.66 10.63 -2.09
N ASN A 19 11.39 10.55 -0.80
CA ASN A 19 12.13 9.63 0.08
C ASN A 19 11.64 8.18 0.02
N ASN A 20 10.38 7.94 -0.37
CA ASN A 20 9.75 6.62 -0.23
C ASN A 20 9.30 5.98 -1.57
N PHE A 21 9.21 6.77 -2.65
CA PHE A 21 8.63 6.31 -3.91
C PHE A 21 9.30 6.85 -5.18
N ASP A 22 10.50 7.43 -5.09
CA ASP A 22 11.18 8.01 -6.25
C ASP A 22 11.73 6.94 -7.21
N ASP A 23 12.06 5.76 -6.66
CA ASP A 23 12.51 4.59 -7.40
C ASP A 23 11.36 3.82 -8.08
N LYS A 24 10.10 4.15 -7.76
CA LYS A 24 8.90 3.45 -8.24
C LYS A 24 8.23 4.22 -9.38
N SER A 25 7.57 3.50 -10.28
CA SER A 25 6.82 4.11 -11.39
C SER A 25 5.50 3.39 -11.69
N GLY A 26 4.61 4.06 -12.44
CA GLY A 26 3.36 3.48 -12.93
C GLY A 26 2.52 2.79 -11.85
N LEU A 27 2.14 1.53 -12.12
CA LEU A 27 1.27 0.76 -11.23
C LEU A 27 1.95 0.40 -9.90
N GLU A 28 3.27 0.19 -9.91
CA GLU A 28 4.03 -0.11 -8.69
C GLU A 28 3.99 1.07 -7.72
N LYS A 29 4.19 2.29 -8.23
CA LYS A 29 4.10 3.52 -7.42
C LYS A 29 2.69 3.72 -6.87
N LEU A 30 1.66 3.51 -7.70
CA LEU A 30 0.26 3.59 -7.27
C LEU A 30 -0.04 2.61 -6.14
N ASN A 31 0.35 1.35 -6.30
CA ASN A 31 0.12 0.31 -5.30
C ASN A 31 0.89 0.59 -4.01
N ALA A 32 2.14 1.06 -4.11
CA ALA A 32 2.94 1.43 -2.96
C ALA A 32 2.31 2.59 -2.17
N ILE A 33 1.92 3.67 -2.85
CA ILE A 33 1.25 4.82 -2.21
C ILE A 33 -0.06 4.39 -1.55
N TYR A 34 -0.88 3.59 -2.25
CA TYR A 34 -2.15 3.11 -1.71
C TYR A 34 -1.96 2.31 -0.43
N ASN A 35 -1.08 1.31 -0.46
CA ASN A 35 -0.84 0.45 0.69
C ASN A 35 -0.20 1.19 1.85
N GLU A 36 0.66 2.17 1.57
CA GLU A 36 1.26 3.00 2.59
C GLU A 36 0.18 3.81 3.33
N VAL A 37 -0.66 4.56 2.61
CA VAL A 37 -1.73 5.35 3.25
C VAL A 37 -2.73 4.44 3.96
N LYS A 38 -3.06 3.29 3.35
CA LYS A 38 -4.00 2.33 3.95
C LYS A 38 -3.48 1.81 5.28
N ASN A 39 -2.23 1.38 5.35
CA ASN A 39 -1.71 0.60 6.48
C ASN A 39 -0.92 1.42 7.50
N SER A 40 -0.28 2.51 7.10
CA SER A 40 0.58 3.32 7.99
C SER A 40 -0.18 4.43 8.71
N ILE A 41 -1.40 4.76 8.25
CA ILE A 41 -2.24 5.79 8.87
C ILE A 41 -3.37 5.11 9.63
N TYR A 42 -3.40 5.28 10.95
CA TYR A 42 -4.42 4.69 11.81
C TYR A 42 -5.81 5.30 11.55
N TYR A 43 -6.84 4.46 11.47
CA TYR A 43 -8.22 4.94 11.35
C TYR A 43 -8.74 5.48 12.68
N ASP A 44 -8.94 6.80 12.75
CA ASP A 44 -9.49 7.50 13.92
C ASP A 44 -10.73 8.30 13.50
N SER A 45 -11.92 7.78 13.80
CA SER A 45 -13.18 8.43 13.45
C SER A 45 -13.51 9.66 14.31
N THR A 46 -12.74 9.90 15.36
CA THR A 46 -12.91 11.05 16.27
C THR A 46 -11.93 12.17 15.98
N ALA A 47 -10.94 11.93 15.12
CA ALA A 47 -9.96 12.92 14.74
C ALA A 47 -10.62 14.14 14.08
N PRO A 48 -10.16 15.36 14.41
CA PRO A 48 -10.58 16.55 13.68
C PRO A 48 -10.10 16.46 12.23
N ILE A 49 -10.84 17.13 11.33
CA ILE A 49 -10.48 17.19 9.91
C ILE A 49 -9.11 17.85 9.76
N GLN A 50 -8.24 17.22 8.97
CA GLN A 50 -6.85 17.62 8.77
C GLN A 50 -6.53 17.83 7.29
N ARG A 51 -5.47 18.60 7.02
CA ARG A 51 -4.84 18.66 5.69
C ARG A 51 -4.07 17.38 5.43
N ALA A 52 -3.79 17.06 4.16
CA ALA A 52 -3.03 15.86 3.81
C ALA A 52 -1.66 15.81 4.51
N SER A 53 -0.91 16.91 4.53
CA SER A 53 0.37 16.96 5.24
C SER A 53 0.25 16.72 6.75
N GLU A 54 -0.82 17.21 7.38
CA GLU A 54 -1.09 17.02 8.81
C GLU A 54 -1.43 15.55 9.09
N THR A 55 -2.33 14.95 8.31
CA THR A 55 -2.67 13.52 8.40
C THR A 55 -1.43 12.64 8.28
N LEU A 56 -0.52 12.98 7.35
CA LEU A 56 0.73 12.26 7.14
C LEU A 56 1.66 12.34 8.36
N VAL A 57 1.78 13.52 8.98
CA VAL A 57 2.62 13.73 10.18
C VAL A 57 2.00 13.08 11.42
N MET A 58 0.69 13.20 11.58
CA MET A 58 -0.03 12.68 12.76
C MET A 58 -0.18 11.16 12.73
N GLY A 59 -0.08 10.52 11.56
CA GLY A 59 -0.20 9.07 11.41
C GLY A 59 -1.59 8.54 11.73
N ARG A 60 -2.62 9.39 11.73
CA ARG A 60 -4.02 9.02 11.99
C ARG A 60 -5.00 9.93 11.29
N GLY A 61 -6.19 9.41 10.98
CA GLY A 61 -7.29 10.19 10.41
C GLY A 61 -8.53 9.35 10.11
N ASN A 62 -9.65 10.02 9.85
CA ASN A 62 -10.89 9.35 9.47
C ASN A 62 -10.93 9.02 7.96
N ASN A 63 -12.08 8.55 7.45
CA ASN A 63 -12.26 8.23 6.03
C ASN A 63 -11.93 9.42 5.11
N PHE A 64 -12.33 10.64 5.47
CA PHE A 64 -12.03 11.84 4.70
C PHE A 64 -10.52 12.11 4.68
N ASP A 65 -9.89 12.17 5.85
CA ASP A 65 -8.48 12.52 5.99
C ASP A 65 -7.56 11.55 5.24
N LYS A 66 -7.81 10.25 5.36
CA LYS A 66 -7.03 9.20 4.68
C LYS A 66 -7.18 9.28 3.16
N ASN A 67 -8.39 9.47 2.65
CA ASN A 67 -8.62 9.57 1.21
C ASN A 67 -8.15 10.91 0.62
N VAL A 68 -8.16 11.99 1.40
CA VAL A 68 -7.52 13.27 1.03
C VAL A 68 -6.00 13.12 0.94
N LEU A 69 -5.37 12.43 1.89
CA LEU A 69 -3.94 12.12 1.83
C LEU A 69 -3.61 11.26 0.61
N LEU A 70 -4.36 10.17 0.38
CA LEU A 70 -4.18 9.30 -0.79
C LEU A 70 -4.29 10.11 -2.09
N HIS A 71 -5.36 10.89 -2.25
CA HIS A 71 -5.56 11.74 -3.41
C HIS A 71 -4.38 12.72 -3.60
N THR A 72 -3.93 13.35 -2.52
CA THR A 72 -2.84 14.35 -2.58
C THR A 72 -1.53 13.72 -3.01
N LEU A 73 -1.15 12.55 -2.47
CA LEU A 73 0.07 11.84 -2.86
C LEU A 73 0.02 11.38 -4.32
N LEU A 74 -1.11 10.84 -4.76
CA LEU A 74 -1.30 10.39 -6.15
C LEU A 74 -1.27 11.56 -7.12
N LYS A 75 -1.97 12.66 -6.80
CA LYS A 75 -2.01 13.86 -7.64
C LYS A 75 -0.63 14.49 -7.79
N THR A 76 0.13 14.58 -6.69
CA THR A 76 1.50 15.10 -6.67
C THR A 76 2.46 14.18 -7.43
N SER A 77 2.21 12.87 -7.44
CA SER A 77 2.94 11.89 -8.23
C SER A 77 2.55 11.84 -9.72
N GLY A 78 1.66 12.73 -10.17
CA GLY A 78 1.27 12.84 -11.58
C GLY A 78 0.12 11.93 -12.03
N PHE A 79 -0.54 11.21 -11.12
CA PHE A 79 -1.69 10.38 -11.50
C PHE A 79 -2.93 11.22 -11.79
N ASN A 80 -3.66 10.86 -12.85
CA ASN A 80 -4.96 11.45 -13.13
C ASN A 80 -6.01 10.85 -12.18
N CYS A 81 -6.30 11.58 -11.11
CA CYS A 81 -7.21 11.14 -10.07
C CYS A 81 -8.17 12.24 -9.61
N LYS A 82 -9.28 11.80 -8.99
CA LYS A 82 -10.34 12.64 -8.43
C LYS A 82 -10.76 12.08 -7.08
N LEU A 83 -11.04 12.95 -6.12
CA LEU A 83 -11.65 12.59 -4.86
C LEU A 83 -13.18 12.66 -5.01
N LEU A 84 -13.85 11.52 -4.79
CA LEU A 84 -15.29 11.36 -4.89
C LEU A 84 -15.86 10.99 -3.52
N TYR A 85 -17.19 11.03 -3.40
CA TYR A 85 -17.89 10.52 -2.23
C TYR A 85 -19.24 9.91 -2.61
N LYS A 86 -19.73 9.03 -1.74
CA LYS A 86 -21.10 8.50 -1.75
C LYS A 86 -21.65 8.56 -0.35
N PHE A 87 -22.96 8.70 -0.19
CA PHE A 87 -23.58 8.59 1.12
C PHE A 87 -23.75 7.12 1.51
N ILE A 88 -23.41 6.78 2.76
CA ILE A 88 -23.55 5.44 3.32
C ILE A 88 -24.25 5.49 4.68
N ILE A 89 -24.79 4.34 5.10
CA ILE A 89 -25.33 4.13 6.45
C ILE A 89 -24.58 2.94 7.07
N ASP A 90 -23.95 3.13 8.22
CA ASP A 90 -23.35 2.01 8.96
C ASP A 90 -24.42 1.24 9.73
N ARG A 91 -24.71 0.02 9.27
CA ARG A 91 -25.64 -0.91 9.94
C ARG A 91 -24.95 -1.81 10.97
N THR A 92 -23.62 -1.82 10.99
CA THR A 92 -22.83 -2.69 11.86
C THR A 92 -22.56 -2.07 13.23
N GLU A 93 -22.75 -0.74 13.35
CA GLU A 93 -22.44 0.06 14.54
C GLU A 93 -20.96 -0.01 14.96
N ARG A 94 -20.10 -0.51 14.06
CA ARG A 94 -18.64 -0.63 14.28
C ARG A 94 -17.90 0.65 13.93
N LEU A 95 -18.47 1.53 13.11
CA LEU A 95 -17.91 2.84 12.79
C LEU A 95 -18.37 3.86 13.84
N ALA A 96 -17.57 3.99 14.89
CA ALA A 96 -17.78 5.00 15.93
C ALA A 96 -17.96 6.38 15.30
N GLY A 97 -19.03 7.10 15.65
CA GLY A 97 -19.30 8.46 15.15
C GLY A 97 -20.24 8.55 13.94
N ILE A 98 -20.37 7.51 13.10
CA ILE A 98 -21.35 7.49 11.99
C ILE A 98 -22.71 7.01 12.50
N GLY A 99 -22.73 5.91 13.26
CA GLY A 99 -23.96 5.27 13.72
C GLY A 99 -24.90 4.90 12.56
N ARG A 100 -26.19 4.70 12.86
CA ARG A 100 -27.22 4.46 11.82
C ARG A 100 -27.59 5.73 11.01
N LYS A 101 -26.75 6.76 11.01
CA LYS A 101 -26.98 8.00 10.26
C LYS A 101 -26.31 7.92 8.90
N GLU A 102 -26.91 8.61 7.94
CA GLU A 102 -26.31 8.77 6.62
C GLU A 102 -25.11 9.72 6.72
N ALA A 103 -23.96 9.29 6.19
CA ALA A 103 -22.73 10.07 6.21
C ALA A 103 -22.00 9.97 4.85
N PRO A 104 -21.29 11.03 4.43
CA PRO A 104 -20.46 10.98 3.24
C PRO A 104 -19.26 10.07 3.46
N TRP A 105 -19.02 9.17 2.50
CA TRP A 105 -17.89 8.26 2.45
C TRP A 105 -17.05 8.54 1.22
N PHE A 106 -15.83 8.98 1.45
CA PHE A 106 -14.89 9.43 0.44
C PHE A 106 -14.04 8.28 -0.10
N TYR A 107 -13.67 8.38 -1.37
CA TYR A 107 -12.80 7.43 -2.09
C TYR A 107 -12.16 8.12 -3.31
N VAL A 108 -11.06 7.58 -3.83
CA VAL A 108 -10.31 8.15 -4.96
C VAL A 108 -10.62 7.39 -6.24
N GLU A 109 -11.11 8.08 -7.28
CA GLU A 109 -11.14 7.57 -8.66
C GLU A 109 -9.79 7.87 -9.34
N ILE A 110 -9.19 6.87 -9.98
CA ILE A 110 -7.98 7.02 -10.79
C ILE A 110 -8.26 6.51 -12.20
N GLU A 111 -7.81 7.26 -13.21
CA GLU A 111 -7.76 6.79 -14.58
C GLU A 111 -6.36 6.25 -14.91
N PHE A 112 -6.27 4.96 -15.21
CA PHE A 112 -5.01 4.28 -15.52
C PHE A 112 -5.22 3.31 -16.69
N PHE A 113 -4.47 3.49 -17.78
CA PHE A 113 -4.64 2.75 -19.05
C PHE A 113 -6.11 2.69 -19.53
N SER A 114 -6.79 3.85 -19.55
CA SER A 114 -8.19 3.99 -19.96
C SER A 114 -9.20 3.20 -19.12
N LYS A 115 -8.78 2.69 -17.95
CA LYS A 115 -9.65 2.07 -16.96
C LYS A 115 -9.79 2.98 -15.76
N LYS A 116 -10.98 2.94 -15.15
CA LYS A 116 -11.26 3.62 -13.89
C LYS A 116 -11.03 2.64 -12.73
N LEU A 117 -10.27 3.08 -11.75
CA LEU A 117 -10.02 2.38 -10.50
C LEU A 117 -10.59 3.20 -9.35
N TYR A 118 -11.21 2.55 -8.38
CA TYR A 118 -11.76 3.21 -7.19
C TYR A 118 -11.02 2.71 -5.96
N LEU A 119 -10.28 3.59 -5.31
CA LEU A 119 -9.45 3.27 -4.15
C LEU A 119 -10.06 3.87 -2.89
N ASP A 120 -10.18 3.03 -1.86
CA ASP A 120 -10.56 3.45 -0.52
C ASP A 120 -9.47 3.03 0.47
N ALA A 121 -8.85 4.03 1.11
CA ALA A 121 -7.79 3.81 2.09
C ALA A 121 -8.27 3.78 3.54
N SER A 122 -9.57 3.86 3.81
CA SER A 122 -10.11 4.09 5.16
C SER A 122 -9.59 3.11 6.19
N PHE A 123 -9.73 1.82 5.94
CA PHE A 123 -9.42 0.81 6.95
C PHE A 123 -7.99 0.32 6.82
N ASP A 124 -7.23 0.51 7.89
CA ASP A 124 -5.92 -0.10 8.04
C ASP A 124 -6.04 -1.59 8.44
N ARG A 125 -4.92 -2.30 8.34
CA ARG A 125 -4.83 -3.72 8.68
C ARG A 125 -5.24 -4.01 10.12
N GLU A 126 -4.95 -3.11 11.06
CA GLU A 126 -5.28 -3.30 12.47
C GLU A 126 -6.78 -3.15 12.71
N PHE A 127 -7.42 -2.13 12.13
CA PHE A 127 -8.86 -1.95 12.16
C PHE A 127 -9.58 -3.15 11.57
N LEU A 128 -9.16 -3.64 10.40
CA LEU A 128 -9.77 -4.83 9.76
C LEU A 128 -9.66 -6.07 10.67
N ARG A 129 -8.50 -6.26 11.30
CA ARG A 129 -8.27 -7.36 12.25
C ARG A 129 -9.17 -7.25 13.48
N ILE A 130 -9.24 -6.08 14.11
CA ILE A 130 -10.01 -5.87 15.36
C ILE A 130 -11.51 -5.90 15.09
N SER A 131 -11.96 -5.28 14.00
CA SER A 131 -13.37 -5.23 13.62
C SER A 131 -13.89 -6.59 13.14
N GLY A 132 -13.02 -7.57 12.86
CA GLY A 132 -13.42 -8.84 12.25
C GLY A 132 -14.11 -8.63 10.89
N VAL A 133 -13.85 -7.49 10.25
CA VAL A 133 -14.29 -7.22 8.88
C VAL A 133 -13.36 -8.03 7.99
N GLU A 134 -13.88 -9.15 7.49
CA GLU A 134 -13.27 -9.85 6.37
C GLU A 134 -13.22 -8.88 5.20
N ASP A 135 -12.03 -8.64 4.64
CA ASP A 135 -11.89 -7.90 3.40
C ASP A 135 -12.53 -8.73 2.28
N ARG A 136 -13.84 -8.53 2.10
CA ARG A 136 -14.64 -9.09 1.02
C ARG A 136 -14.68 -8.14 -0.17
N SER A 137 -13.74 -7.18 -0.26
CA SER A 137 -13.49 -6.55 -1.55
C SER A 137 -13.28 -7.71 -2.52
N ARG A 138 -14.24 -7.81 -3.46
CA ARG A 138 -14.38 -8.97 -4.31
C ARG A 138 -13.02 -9.20 -4.98
N PRO A 139 -12.67 -10.44 -5.37
CA PRO A 139 -11.44 -10.73 -6.11
C PRO A 139 -11.33 -10.01 -7.49
N TYR A 140 -12.17 -9.01 -7.76
CA TYR A 140 -12.26 -8.24 -8.98
C TYR A 140 -11.84 -6.76 -8.86
N ASP A 141 -11.62 -6.20 -7.66
CA ASP A 141 -11.31 -4.77 -7.52
C ASP A 141 -9.82 -4.41 -7.42
N PHE A 142 -8.94 -5.37 -7.14
CA PHE A 142 -7.51 -5.29 -7.47
C PHE A 142 -6.89 -6.66 -7.21
N ALA A 143 -6.93 -7.55 -8.20
CA ALA A 143 -6.11 -8.74 -8.20
C ALA A 143 -5.05 -8.53 -9.29
N PRO A 144 -3.79 -8.25 -8.93
CA PRO A 144 -2.67 -8.16 -9.88
C PRO A 144 -2.73 -9.25 -10.97
N GLU A 145 -3.04 -10.47 -10.57
CA GLU A 145 -3.23 -11.68 -11.38
C GLU A 145 -4.34 -11.59 -12.47
N ASN A 146 -5.25 -10.61 -12.39
CA ASN A 146 -6.35 -10.41 -13.34
C ASN A 146 -6.04 -9.40 -14.46
N TYR A 147 -4.85 -8.81 -14.47
CA TYR A 147 -4.45 -7.89 -15.53
C TYR A 147 -3.58 -8.61 -16.56
N PHE A 148 -3.88 -8.43 -17.85
CA PHE A 148 -3.19 -9.07 -18.97
C PHE A 148 -2.65 -8.04 -19.97
N ILE A 149 -1.49 -8.32 -20.56
CA ILE A 149 -0.96 -7.70 -21.79
C ILE A 149 -0.56 -8.84 -22.73
N ASP A 150 -1.07 -8.83 -23.96
CA ASP A 150 -0.74 -9.81 -25.02
C ASP A 150 -0.75 -11.27 -24.53
N ASP A 151 -1.85 -11.66 -23.86
CA ASP A 151 -2.12 -12.99 -23.29
C ASP A 151 -1.25 -13.42 -22.08
N LYS A 152 -0.47 -12.51 -21.48
CA LYS A 152 0.31 -12.79 -20.27
C LYS A 152 -0.20 -12.02 -19.06
N ARG A 153 -0.25 -12.67 -17.90
CA ARG A 153 -0.56 -12.00 -16.63
C ARG A 153 0.52 -10.95 -16.35
N ILE A 154 0.12 -9.70 -16.12
CA ILE A 154 1.02 -8.56 -15.91
C ILE A 154 2.02 -8.82 -14.77
N PHE A 155 1.63 -9.62 -13.78
CA PHE A 155 2.43 -9.90 -12.57
C PHE A 155 3.16 -11.24 -12.57
N GLU A 156 3.17 -11.99 -13.67
CA GLU A 156 4.05 -13.16 -13.79
C GLU A 156 5.55 -12.80 -13.88
N SER A 157 5.88 -11.50 -14.01
CA SER A 157 7.27 -11.03 -14.07
C SER A 157 7.87 -10.55 -12.73
N THR A 158 7.08 -10.39 -11.66
CA THR A 158 7.57 -9.88 -10.36
C THR A 158 7.79 -10.97 -9.31
N LEU A 159 7.17 -12.14 -9.47
CA LEU A 159 7.38 -13.31 -8.57
C LEU A 159 8.42 -14.31 -9.11
N SER A 160 8.71 -14.30 -10.42
CA SER A 160 9.68 -15.20 -11.03
C SER A 160 11.14 -14.86 -10.67
N LYS A 161 11.47 -13.58 -10.45
CA LYS A 161 12.83 -13.18 -10.08
C LYS A 161 13.18 -13.42 -8.61
N THR A 162 12.21 -13.38 -7.69
CA THR A 162 12.44 -13.69 -6.26
C THR A 162 12.46 -15.19 -6.00
N ALA A 163 11.65 -15.98 -6.73
CA ALA A 163 11.67 -17.44 -6.64
C ALA A 163 12.92 -18.07 -7.27
N GLU A 164 13.40 -17.55 -8.41
CA GLU A 164 14.65 -18.05 -9.02
C GLU A 164 15.90 -17.66 -8.20
N PHE A 165 15.85 -16.55 -7.46
CA PHE A 165 16.97 -16.14 -6.59
C PHE A 165 17.00 -16.93 -5.28
N SER A 166 15.84 -17.22 -4.68
CA SER A 166 15.77 -18.07 -3.48
C SER A 166 16.12 -19.53 -3.80
N ASP A 167 15.64 -20.08 -4.94
CA ASP A 167 16.01 -21.43 -5.35
C ASP A 167 17.48 -21.53 -5.76
N ASN A 168 18.08 -20.52 -6.41
CA ASN A 168 19.52 -20.51 -6.69
C ASN A 168 20.36 -20.35 -5.42
N ILE A 169 19.97 -19.50 -4.47
CA ILE A 169 20.68 -19.38 -3.18
C ILE A 169 20.57 -20.69 -2.39
N ILE A 170 19.39 -21.32 -2.34
CA ILE A 170 19.19 -22.61 -1.66
C ILE A 170 19.98 -23.72 -2.37
N ARG A 171 20.07 -23.73 -3.71
CA ARG A 171 20.92 -24.68 -4.47
C ARG A 171 22.41 -24.45 -4.24
N ILE A 172 22.86 -23.20 -4.20
CA ILE A 172 24.27 -22.84 -3.94
C ILE A 172 24.63 -23.20 -2.49
N MET A 173 23.75 -22.92 -1.53
CA MET A 173 23.97 -23.24 -0.10
C MET A 173 23.84 -24.74 0.22
N SER A 174 23.04 -25.51 -0.53
CA SER A 174 22.94 -26.97 -0.37
C SER A 174 24.06 -27.74 -1.09
N LYS A 175 24.63 -27.19 -2.17
CA LYS A 175 25.86 -27.73 -2.81
C LYS A 175 27.15 -27.34 -2.06
N GLY A 176 27.14 -26.25 -1.29
CA GLY A 176 28.28 -25.79 -0.50
C GLY A 176 28.53 -26.50 0.83
N ARG A 177 27.66 -27.44 1.26
CA ARG A 177 27.77 -28.14 2.56
C ARG A 177 28.13 -29.62 2.50
N TYR A 178 28.83 -30.05 1.44
CA TYR A 178 29.49 -31.35 1.43
C TYR A 178 30.85 -31.27 0.73
N HIS A 179 31.79 -30.52 1.29
CA HIS A 179 33.23 -30.78 1.12
C HIS A 179 34.08 -30.07 2.18
N THR A 180 33.85 -30.35 3.46
CA THR A 180 34.95 -30.34 4.44
C THR A 180 35.58 -31.73 4.39
N LYS A 181 36.49 -31.90 3.42
CA LYS A 181 37.47 -33.00 3.44
C LYS A 181 38.35 -32.80 4.67
N LEU A 182 38.11 -33.61 5.70
CA LEU A 182 39.09 -33.96 6.71
C LEU A 182 40.32 -34.53 5.98
N PHE A 183 41.40 -33.76 5.92
CA PHE A 183 42.73 -34.27 5.60
C PHE A 183 43.78 -33.55 6.43
N GLY A 184 44.58 -34.34 7.16
CA GLY A 184 45.98 -34.01 7.39
C GLY A 184 46.40 -33.72 8.83
N SER A 185 46.31 -34.70 9.73
CA SER A 185 47.26 -34.77 10.84
C SER A 185 48.62 -35.22 10.30
N ARG A 186 49.56 -34.29 10.17
CA ARG A 186 51.00 -34.61 10.12
C ARG A 186 51.77 -33.67 11.06
N ARG A 187 52.22 -34.30 12.15
CA ARG A 187 53.49 -34.13 12.87
C ARG A 187 54.18 -32.77 12.74
N SER A 188 54.25 -32.06 13.86
CA SER A 188 55.34 -31.15 14.18
C SER A 188 56.18 -31.81 15.28
N SER A 189 57.45 -32.00 14.96
CA SER A 189 58.52 -32.50 15.81
C SER A 189 58.94 -31.41 16.80
N TYR A 190 59.00 -31.69 18.09
CA TYR A 190 59.95 -31.08 19.02
C TYR A 190 60.24 -32.03 20.19
N VAL A 191 61.54 -32.30 20.36
CA VAL A 191 62.28 -33.09 21.37
C VAL A 191 62.17 -34.61 21.29
#